data_AF-A0A356KGA3-F1
#
_entry.id   AF-A0A356KGA3-F1
#
_cell.length_a   1.000
_cell.length_b   1.000
_cell.length_c   1.000
_cell.angle_alpha   90.00
_cell.angle_beta   90.00
_cell.angle_gamma   90.00
#
_symmetry.space_group_name_H-M   'P 1'
#
loop_
_entity.id
_entity.type
_entity.pdbx_description
1 polymer ?
#
loop_
_entity_poly.entity_id
_entity_poly.type
_entity_poly.pdbx_seq_one_letter_code
_entity_poly.pdbx_strand_id
1 'polypeptide(L)'
;PLPPGRRRRLEAGISLGAAVADALSRQEYVIDLFAAGQELYHFQAGRHLAFLDDVLDVLACIDPCPKDPFPELGPAVGQSLAQISTAIVVLLDWDETRRDFVELLKDNGLETLVFVVRDKAPTLDPTGFLTAGGEVRVFSPAEVEQGLGSL
;
A
#
# COMPACT_ATOMS: atom_id res chain seq x y z
N PRO A 1 -17.40 -12.72 -11.12
CA PRO A 1 -15.97 -13.07 -11.30
C PRO A 1 -15.19 -11.91 -11.90
N LEU A 2 -14.02 -11.57 -11.34
CA LEU A 2 -13.16 -10.53 -11.91
C LEU A 2 -12.55 -10.95 -13.27
N PRO A 3 -12.22 -9.98 -14.15
CA PRO A 3 -11.35 -10.26 -15.29
C PRO A 3 -9.99 -10.83 -14.82
N PRO A 4 -9.40 -11.81 -15.54
CA PRO A 4 -8.17 -12.50 -15.11
C PRO A 4 -6.99 -11.56 -14.78
N GLY A 5 -6.81 -10.48 -15.55
CA GLY A 5 -5.76 -9.49 -15.28
C GLY A 5 -5.99 -8.70 -13.98
N ARG A 6 -7.25 -8.45 -13.61
CA ARG A 6 -7.57 -7.72 -12.37
C ARG A 6 -7.32 -8.59 -11.13
N ARG A 7 -7.56 -9.90 -11.23
CA ARG A 7 -7.24 -10.86 -10.16
C ARG A 7 -5.73 -10.95 -9.94
N ARG A 8 -4.94 -11.14 -11.00
CA ARG A 8 -3.48 -11.22 -10.88
C ARG A 8 -2.85 -9.97 -10.28
N ARG A 9 -3.32 -8.77 -10.65
CA ARG A 9 -2.85 -7.53 -10.00
C ARG A 9 -3.16 -7.49 -8.52
N LEU A 10 -4.35 -7.91 -8.12
CA LEU A 10 -4.72 -7.97 -6.72
C LEU A 10 -3.82 -8.95 -5.95
N GLU A 11 -3.66 -10.17 -6.45
CA GLU A 11 -2.80 -11.20 -5.85
C GLU A 11 -1.35 -10.72 -5.73
N ALA A 12 -0.82 -10.06 -6.76
CA ALA A 12 0.51 -9.46 -6.72
C ALA A 12 0.60 -8.26 -5.76
N GLY A 13 -0.43 -7.40 -5.67
CA GLY A 13 -0.50 -6.33 -4.68
C GLY A 13 -0.52 -6.86 -3.24
N ILE A 14 -1.28 -7.92 -2.98
CA ILE A 14 -1.31 -8.61 -1.68
C ILE A 14 0.07 -9.20 -1.36
N SER A 15 0.68 -9.89 -2.33
CA SER A 15 2.02 -10.48 -2.16
C SER A 15 3.09 -9.43 -1.88
N LEU A 16 3.01 -8.27 -2.55
CA LEU A 16 3.89 -7.13 -2.31
C LEU A 16 3.65 -6.54 -0.92
N GLY A 17 2.39 -6.37 -0.50
CA GLY A 17 2.05 -5.93 0.85
C GLY A 17 2.61 -6.86 1.93
N ALA A 18 2.52 -8.18 1.72
CA ALA A 18 3.11 -9.17 2.62
C ALA A 18 4.64 -9.08 2.68
N ALA A 19 5.30 -8.92 1.53
CA ALA A 19 6.75 -8.76 1.46
C ALA A 19 7.23 -7.49 2.17
N VAL A 20 6.50 -6.38 2.02
CA VAL A 20 6.76 -5.13 2.74
C VAL A 20 6.59 -5.33 4.25
N ALA A 21 5.51 -5.97 4.69
CA ALA A 21 5.26 -6.24 6.11
C ALA A 21 6.36 -7.12 6.74
N ASP A 22 6.79 -8.18 6.04
CA ASP A 22 7.91 -9.03 6.47
C ASP A 22 9.23 -8.23 6.55
N ALA A 23 9.52 -7.39 5.56
CA ALA A 23 10.71 -6.55 5.57
C ALA A 23 10.72 -5.54 6.73
N LEU A 24 9.58 -4.90 7.01
CA LEU A 24 9.43 -3.99 8.14
C LEU A 24 9.58 -4.71 9.48
N SER A 25 8.95 -5.88 9.62
CA SER A 25 9.03 -6.72 10.82
C SER A 25 10.47 -7.13 11.13
N ARG A 26 11.24 -7.54 10.12
CA ARG A 26 12.67 -7.90 10.27
C ARG A 26 13.55 -6.74 10.72
N GLN A 27 13.16 -5.52 10.43
CA GLN A 27 13.88 -4.30 10.81
C GLN A 27 13.32 -3.66 12.09
N GLU A 28 12.43 -4.37 12.81
CA GLU A 28 11.80 -3.93 14.05
C GLU A 28 11.01 -2.62 13.92
N TYR A 29 10.51 -2.31 12.71
CA TYR A 29 9.56 -1.21 12.52
C TYR A 29 8.19 -1.59 13.10
N VAL A 30 7.52 -0.61 13.68
CA VAL A 30 6.14 -0.74 14.17
C VAL A 30 5.19 -0.22 13.09
N ILE A 31 4.09 -0.94 12.88
CA ILE A 31 2.99 -0.50 12.04
C ILE A 31 1.88 -0.04 13.00
N ASP A 32 1.61 1.26 13.07
CA ASP A 32 0.53 1.80 13.92
C ASP A 32 -0.84 1.75 13.23
N LEU A 33 -0.83 1.78 11.89
CA LEU A 33 -2.03 1.86 11.05
C LEU A 33 -1.84 1.00 9.79
N PHE A 34 -2.84 0.19 9.47
CA PHE A 34 -2.88 -0.59 8.23
C PHE A 34 -4.21 -0.40 7.52
N ALA A 35 -4.15 -0.04 6.25
CA ALA A 35 -5.32 0.14 5.41
C ALA A 35 -5.35 -0.93 4.32
N ALA A 36 -6.46 -1.65 4.21
CA ALA A 36 -6.68 -2.67 3.20
C ALA A 36 -8.01 -2.40 2.48
N GLY A 37 -7.92 -1.87 1.25
CA GLY A 37 -9.11 -1.45 0.53
C GLY A 37 -9.83 -0.31 1.26
N GLN A 38 -11.04 -0.57 1.75
CA GLN A 38 -11.86 0.40 2.51
C GLN A 38 -11.67 0.28 4.02
N GLU A 39 -11.02 -0.80 4.48
CA GLU A 39 -10.92 -1.12 5.90
C GLU A 39 -9.63 -0.52 6.48
N LEU A 40 -9.76 0.04 7.69
CA LEU A 40 -8.68 0.66 8.42
C LEU A 40 -8.50 -0.03 9.78
N TYR A 41 -7.30 -0.55 10.01
CA TYR A 41 -6.93 -1.30 11.21
C TYR A 41 -5.91 -0.51 12.01
N HIS A 42 -6.23 -0.27 13.27
CA HIS A 42 -5.33 0.39 14.22
C HIS A 42 -4.61 -0.66 15.05
N PHE A 43 -3.30 -0.73 14.87
CA PHE A 43 -2.44 -1.60 15.63
C PHE A 43 -1.88 -0.80 16.80
N GLN A 44 -2.60 -0.81 17.93
CA GLN A 44 -2.15 -0.06 19.10
C GLN A 44 -0.84 -0.62 19.62
N ALA A 45 0.19 0.24 19.69
CA ALA A 45 1.53 -0.12 20.12
C ALA A 45 1.51 -0.76 21.52
N GLY A 46 1.76 -2.08 21.55
CA GLY A 46 1.81 -2.87 22.77
C GLY A 46 2.79 -4.03 22.67
N ARG A 47 4.09 -3.77 22.42
CA ARG A 47 5.20 -4.76 22.46
C ARG A 47 4.89 -6.16 21.89
N HIS A 48 4.03 -6.27 20.89
CA HIS A 48 3.71 -7.56 20.28
C HIS A 48 4.51 -7.70 19.00
N LEU A 49 5.32 -8.75 18.95
CA LEU A 49 5.96 -9.27 17.74
C LEU A 49 4.93 -9.83 16.72
N ALA A 50 3.63 -9.71 17.00
CA ALA A 50 2.53 -10.32 16.26
C ALA A 50 1.97 -9.45 15.11
N PHE A 51 2.48 -8.23 14.90
CA PHE A 51 1.95 -7.36 13.83
C PHE A 51 2.09 -7.96 12.43
N LEU A 52 3.11 -8.79 12.19
CA LEU A 52 3.23 -9.48 10.91
C LEU A 52 2.08 -10.47 10.71
N ASP A 53 1.77 -11.29 11.71
CA ASP A 53 0.68 -12.27 11.65
C ASP A 53 -0.67 -11.56 11.47
N ASP A 54 -0.91 -10.47 12.22
CA ASP A 54 -2.14 -9.68 12.09
C ASP A 54 -2.29 -9.08 10.68
N VAL A 55 -1.20 -8.53 10.12
CA VAL A 55 -1.21 -8.00 8.75
C VAL A 55 -1.45 -9.10 7.74
N LEU A 56 -0.83 -10.27 7.90
CA LEU A 56 -1.02 -11.41 7.01
C LEU A 56 -2.46 -11.95 7.08
N ASP A 57 -3.08 -11.97 8.26
CA ASP A 57 -4.48 -12.35 8.45
C ASP A 57 -5.44 -11.39 7.73
N VAL A 58 -5.18 -10.08 7.82
CA VAL A 58 -5.96 -9.08 7.06
C VAL A 58 -5.76 -9.27 5.56
N LEU A 59 -4.50 -9.39 5.10
CA LEU A 59 -4.15 -9.59 3.69
C LEU A 59 -4.82 -10.84 3.10
N ALA A 60 -4.91 -11.93 3.88
CA ALA A 60 -5.57 -13.17 3.48
C ALA A 60 -7.08 -13.01 3.23
N CYS A 61 -7.70 -12.00 3.83
CA CYS A 61 -9.12 -11.69 3.69
C CYS A 61 -9.39 -10.63 2.61
N ILE A 62 -8.36 -10.06 1.96
CA ILE A 62 -8.57 -9.00 0.97
C ILE A 62 -9.29 -9.52 -0.27
N ASP A 63 -10.46 -8.94 -0.49
CA ASP A 63 -11.24 -9.13 -1.72
C ASP A 63 -11.14 -7.93 -2.66
N PRO A 64 -11.46 -8.12 -3.95
CA PRO A 64 -11.51 -7.03 -4.90
C PRO A 64 -12.48 -5.93 -4.47
N CYS A 65 -11.96 -4.73 -4.26
CA CYS A 65 -12.80 -3.57 -4.01
C CYS A 65 -13.41 -3.07 -5.35
N PRO A 66 -14.74 -3.15 -5.56
CA PRO A 66 -15.37 -2.73 -6.81
C PRO A 66 -15.58 -1.21 -6.86
N LYS A 67 -15.57 -0.54 -5.70
CA LYS A 67 -15.73 0.91 -5.56
C LYS A 67 -14.37 1.54 -5.23
N ASP A 68 -14.24 2.82 -5.54
CA ASP A 68 -13.07 3.58 -5.13
C ASP A 68 -13.07 3.72 -3.59
N PRO A 69 -12.04 3.23 -2.87
CA PRO A 69 -11.99 3.31 -1.42
C PRO A 69 -11.57 4.67 -0.88
N PHE A 70 -10.89 5.50 -1.68
CA PHE A 70 -10.26 6.73 -1.21
C PHE A 70 -11.22 7.81 -0.66
N PRO A 71 -12.46 7.96 -1.17
CA PRO A 71 -13.44 8.86 -0.57
C PRO A 71 -13.76 8.57 0.90
N GLU A 72 -13.70 7.30 1.31
CA GLU A 72 -13.96 6.87 2.69
C GLU A 72 -12.65 6.76 3.49
N LEU A 73 -11.59 6.26 2.83
CA LEU A 73 -10.29 6.03 3.45
C LEU A 73 -9.56 7.34 3.82
N GLY A 74 -9.62 8.37 2.97
CA GLY A 74 -8.95 9.65 3.20
C GLY A 74 -9.32 10.30 4.54
N PRO A 75 -10.61 10.52 4.84
CA PRO A 75 -11.06 11.06 6.12
C PRO A 75 -10.69 10.18 7.32
N ALA A 76 -10.77 8.85 7.19
CA ALA A 76 -10.47 7.91 8.28
C ALA A 76 -8.97 7.89 8.61
N VAL A 77 -8.12 7.86 7.58
CA VAL A 77 -6.67 7.98 7.72
C VAL A 77 -6.29 9.34 8.30
N GLY A 78 -6.92 10.43 7.83
CA GLY A 78 -6.66 11.80 8.28
C GLY A 78 -6.70 12.02 9.79
N GLN A 79 -7.59 11.32 10.50
CA GLN A 79 -7.69 11.39 11.98
C GLN A 79 -6.48 10.80 12.69
N SER A 80 -5.72 9.95 11.99
CA SER A 80 -4.59 9.18 12.51
C SER A 80 -3.23 9.72 12.08
N LEU A 81 -3.19 10.58 11.05
CA LEU A 81 -1.96 11.06 10.41
C LEU A 81 -1.02 11.80 11.36
N ALA A 82 -1.55 12.48 12.39
CA ALA A 82 -0.74 13.24 13.35
C ALA A 82 0.24 12.38 14.17
N GLN A 83 0.11 11.05 14.16
CA GLN A 83 0.96 10.14 14.93
C GLN A 83 1.85 9.24 14.05
N ILE A 84 1.84 9.42 12.73
CA ILE A 84 2.54 8.55 11.78
C ILE A 84 3.60 9.37 11.05
N SER A 85 4.84 8.86 10.97
CA SER A 85 5.94 9.53 10.26
C SER A 85 6.04 9.13 8.79
N THR A 86 5.70 7.88 8.48
CA THR A 86 5.97 7.27 7.18
C THR A 86 4.81 6.37 6.76
N ALA A 87 4.44 6.43 5.48
CA ALA A 87 3.43 5.56 4.88
C ALA A 87 4.01 4.81 3.68
N ILE A 88 3.88 3.48 3.69
CA ILE A 88 4.15 2.66 2.51
C ILE A 88 2.82 2.37 1.82
N VAL A 89 2.71 2.73 0.55
CA VAL A 89 1.46 2.71 -0.20
C VAL A 89 1.60 1.76 -1.38
N VAL A 90 0.81 0.67 -1.38
CA VAL A 90 0.73 -0.30 -2.48
C VAL A 90 -0.57 -0.09 -3.24
N LEU A 91 -0.48 0.21 -4.54
CA LEU A 91 -1.61 0.56 -5.39
C LEU A 91 -1.71 -0.37 -6.59
N LEU A 92 -2.92 -0.61 -7.09
CA LEU A 92 -3.15 -1.44 -8.29
C LEU A 92 -3.20 -0.62 -9.59
N ASP A 93 -3.11 0.70 -9.49
CA ASP A 93 -3.05 1.64 -10.59
C ASP A 93 -2.45 2.96 -10.10
N TRP A 94 -2.18 3.89 -11.01
CA TRP A 94 -1.86 5.28 -10.69
C TRP A 94 -2.78 6.18 -11.51
N ASP A 95 -3.75 6.80 -10.86
CA ASP A 95 -4.73 7.73 -11.44
C ASP A 95 -4.89 8.97 -10.55
N GLU A 96 -5.74 9.92 -10.94
CA GLU A 96 -5.88 11.19 -10.21
C GLU A 96 -6.24 10.95 -8.74
N THR A 97 -7.24 10.10 -8.45
CA THR A 97 -7.65 9.83 -7.06
C THR A 97 -6.49 9.31 -6.21
N ARG A 98 -5.69 8.38 -6.74
CA ARG A 98 -4.57 7.79 -6.02
C ARG A 98 -3.43 8.78 -5.82
N ARG A 99 -3.13 9.61 -6.83
CA ARG A 99 -2.14 10.69 -6.69
C ARG A 99 -2.58 11.67 -5.61
N ASP A 100 -3.83 12.12 -5.65
CA ASP A 100 -4.37 13.10 -4.71
C ASP A 100 -4.38 12.54 -3.27
N PHE A 101 -4.62 11.23 -3.09
CA PHE A 101 -4.46 10.58 -1.78
C PHE A 101 -3.01 10.58 -1.29
N VAL A 102 -2.04 10.28 -2.14
CA VAL A 102 -0.61 10.33 -1.75
C VAL A 102 -0.17 11.77 -1.46
N GLU A 103 -0.66 12.74 -2.23
CA GLU A 103 -0.45 14.17 -1.95
C GLU A 103 -1.04 14.56 -0.59
N LEU A 104 -2.25 14.10 -0.27
CA LEU A 104 -2.85 14.30 1.06
C LEU A 104 -1.94 13.79 2.18
N LEU A 105 -1.35 12.59 2.04
CA LEU A 105 -0.42 12.06 3.06
C LEU A 105 0.81 12.97 3.21
N LYS A 106 1.39 13.41 2.09
CA LYS A 106 2.58 14.27 2.06
C LYS A 106 2.29 15.66 2.64
N ASP A 107 1.16 16.25 2.32
CA ASP A 107 0.74 17.57 2.83
C ASP A 107 0.49 17.55 4.35
N ASN A 108 0.23 16.37 4.92
CA ASN A 108 0.14 16.15 6.36
C ASN A 108 1.49 15.77 7.00
N GLY A 109 2.60 15.87 6.27
CA GLY A 109 3.95 15.69 6.78
C GLY A 109 4.47 14.25 6.78
N LEU A 110 3.78 13.31 6.14
CA LEU A 110 4.23 11.93 6.05
C LEU A 110 5.24 11.76 4.91
N GLU A 111 6.33 11.08 5.20
CA GLU A 111 7.17 10.50 4.16
C GLU A 111 6.44 9.32 3.50
N THR A 112 6.36 9.31 2.18
CA THR A 112 5.67 8.24 1.45
C THR A 112 6.67 7.39 0.68
N LEU A 113 6.44 6.07 0.63
CA LEU A 113 7.07 5.15 -0.31
C LEU A 113 5.97 4.48 -1.11
N VAL A 114 5.94 4.67 -2.43
CA VAL A 114 4.80 4.28 -3.26
C VAL A 114 5.20 3.22 -4.27
N PHE A 115 4.42 2.13 -4.28
CA PHE A 115 4.52 1.03 -5.22
C PHE A 115 3.23 0.88 -6.00
N VAL A 116 3.33 0.69 -7.32
CA VAL A 116 2.19 0.47 -8.21
C VAL A 116 2.34 -0.89 -8.89
N VAL A 117 1.32 -1.74 -8.77
CA VAL A 117 1.29 -3.06 -9.41
C VAL A 117 0.44 -3.02 -10.68
N ARG A 118 1.09 -3.04 -11.84
CA ARG A 118 0.44 -2.90 -13.14
C ARG A 118 1.15 -3.66 -14.27
N ASP A 119 0.39 -4.47 -14.99
CA ASP A 119 0.81 -5.21 -16.19
C ASP A 119 0.83 -4.34 -17.47
N LYS A 120 0.50 -3.05 -17.36
CA LYS A 120 0.56 -2.04 -18.42
C LYS A 120 1.03 -0.71 -17.83
N ALA A 121 1.23 0.29 -18.67
CA ALA A 121 1.36 1.67 -18.20
C ALA A 121 0.21 2.01 -17.23
N PRO A 122 0.51 2.64 -16.08
CA PRO A 122 -0.53 3.18 -15.21
C PRO A 122 -1.39 4.21 -15.94
N THR A 123 -2.58 4.51 -15.42
CA THR A 123 -3.50 5.49 -16.03
C THR A 123 -2.87 6.87 -16.22
N LEU A 124 -2.08 7.33 -15.25
CA LEU A 124 -1.26 8.53 -15.32
C LEU A 124 0.22 8.16 -15.34
N ASP A 125 1.04 9.00 -15.96
CA ASP A 125 2.50 8.89 -15.86
C ASP A 125 2.94 9.26 -14.43
N PRO A 126 3.55 8.33 -13.68
CA PRO A 126 4.04 8.61 -12.34
C PRO A 126 5.39 9.35 -12.33
N THR A 127 6.06 9.49 -13.49
CA THR A 127 7.39 10.09 -13.62
C THR A 127 7.40 11.52 -13.08
N GLY A 128 8.46 11.89 -12.35
CA GLY A 128 8.56 13.20 -11.72
C GLY A 128 7.75 13.37 -10.43
N PHE A 129 6.92 12.40 -10.04
CA PHE A 129 6.34 12.38 -8.70
C PHE A 129 7.34 11.77 -7.70
N LEU A 130 7.91 12.63 -6.85
CA LEU A 130 8.92 12.21 -5.87
C LEU A 130 8.29 11.81 -4.53
N THR A 131 8.80 10.70 -4.01
CA THR A 131 8.49 10.08 -2.72
C THR A 131 9.79 9.97 -1.91
N ALA A 132 9.73 9.56 -0.64
CA ALA A 132 10.92 9.43 0.22
C ALA A 132 11.97 8.45 -0.35
N GLY A 133 11.53 7.46 -1.14
CA GLY A 133 12.40 6.49 -1.83
C GLY A 133 12.75 6.86 -3.28
N GLY A 134 12.46 8.08 -3.73
CA GLY A 134 12.60 8.48 -5.14
C GLY A 134 11.28 8.45 -5.89
N GLU A 135 11.31 8.15 -7.19
CA GLU A 135 10.09 8.07 -8.01
C GLU A 135 9.18 6.91 -7.58
N VAL A 136 7.88 7.03 -7.87
CA VAL A 136 6.92 5.94 -7.69
C VAL A 136 7.39 4.71 -8.47
N ARG A 137 7.55 3.57 -7.78
CA ARG A 137 8.08 2.34 -8.37
C ARG A 137 6.93 1.53 -8.94
N VAL A 138 6.97 1.22 -10.23
CA VAL A 138 5.96 0.43 -10.93
C VAL A 138 6.48 -0.98 -11.18
N PHE A 139 5.71 -1.99 -10.78
CA PHE A 139 6.02 -3.41 -10.99
C PHE A 139 4.86 -4.09 -11.71
N SER A 140 5.16 -4.98 -12.65
CA SER A 140 4.19 -5.93 -13.18
C SER A 140 3.93 -7.07 -12.18
N PRO A 141 2.77 -7.74 -12.26
CA PRO A 141 2.52 -8.95 -11.46
C PRO A 141 3.61 -10.01 -11.62
N ALA A 142 4.15 -10.18 -12.83
CA ALA A 142 5.21 -11.14 -13.11
C ALA A 142 6.53 -10.80 -12.40
N GLU A 143 6.88 -9.51 -12.28
CA GLU A 143 8.07 -9.08 -11.53
C GLU A 143 7.91 -9.33 -10.03
N VAL A 144 6.71 -9.09 -9.49
CA VAL A 144 6.41 -9.41 -8.09
C VAL A 144 6.51 -10.92 -7.84
N GLU A 145 5.96 -11.75 -8.73
CA GLU A 145 6.00 -13.23 -8.63
C GLU A 145 7.43 -13.79 -8.70
N GLN A 146 8.32 -13.16 -9.46
CA GLN A 146 9.73 -13.56 -9.57
C GLN A 146 10.57 -13.17 -8.34
N GLY A 147 9.98 -12.38 -7.44
CA GLY A 147 10.64 -11.80 -6.29
C GLY A 147 11.31 -10.48 -6.64
N LEU A 148 11.01 -9.46 -5.82
CA LEU A 148 11.67 -8.17 -5.90
C LEU A 148 13.03 -8.31 -5.20
N GLY A 149 14.13 -8.26 -5.96
CA GLY A 149 15.46 -8.13 -5.37
C GLY A 149 15.50 -6.91 -4.44
N SER A 150 16.18 -7.03 -3.30
CA SER A 150 16.30 -6.04 -2.21
C SER A 150 15.40 -4.79 -2.36
N LEU A 151 14.21 -4.87 -1.76
CA LEU A 151 13.24 -3.77 -1.67
C LEU A 151 13.85 -2.53 -1.01
#